data_AF-A0A815AY43-F1
#
_entry.id   AF-A0A815AY43-F1
#
_cell.length_a   1.000
_cell.length_b   1.000
_cell.length_c   1.000
_cell.angle_alpha   90.00
_cell.angle_beta   90.00
_cell.angle_gamma   90.00
#
_symmetry.space_group_name_H-M   'P 1'
#
loop_
_entity.id
_entity.type
_entity.pdbx_description
1 polymer ?
#
loop_
_entity_poly.entity_id
_entity_poly.type
_entity_poly.pdbx_seq_one_letter_code
_entity_poly.pdbx_strand_id
1 'polypeptide(L)'
;MMFASIPVTTLLLIAVLGAVICREILINNIIPRRDTDGNIMDAHEGSILLYDGLYYYFGASYGQCKEPPGPSGCTVWYPGGCGFQLNHNVSLYTSTDLSVWTFRGYTFQMSSMKNQGIMFVPRVLLNPKTKKWVMWFNFLPASGTGVSQSQYAVAISDTPQGPF
;
A
#
# COMPACT_ATOMS: atom_id res chain seq x y z
N MET A 1 -46.48 56.30 -27.66
CA MET A 1 -46.15 54.87 -27.84
C MET A 1 -44.72 54.80 -28.36
N MET A 2 -43.75 54.54 -27.46
CA MET A 2 -42.34 54.33 -27.80
C MET A 2 -41.99 52.92 -27.31
N PHE A 3 -41.66 52.03 -28.23
CA PHE A 3 -41.17 50.70 -27.90
C PHE A 3 -39.67 50.81 -27.60
N ALA A 4 -39.29 50.57 -26.35
CA ALA A 4 -37.90 50.37 -25.98
C ALA A 4 -37.50 48.94 -26.39
N SER A 5 -36.58 48.82 -27.33
CA SER A 5 -35.92 47.55 -27.67
C SER A 5 -34.98 47.16 -26.54
N ILE A 6 -35.36 46.15 -25.77
CA ILE A 6 -34.49 45.49 -24.79
C ILE A 6 -33.40 44.75 -25.59
N PRO A 7 -32.10 45.03 -25.39
CA PRO A 7 -31.05 44.27 -26.06
C PRO A 7 -31.08 42.84 -25.55
N VAL A 8 -31.24 41.89 -26.48
CA VAL A 8 -31.13 40.44 -26.27
C VAL A 8 -29.65 40.12 -26.00
N THR A 9 -29.18 40.42 -24.81
CA THR A 9 -27.90 39.94 -24.27
C THR A 9 -28.16 39.34 -22.88
N THR A 10 -29.19 38.51 -22.79
CA THR A 10 -29.47 37.71 -21.61
C THR A 10 -28.89 36.32 -21.82
N LEU A 11 -27.88 36.01 -21.00
CA LEU A 11 -27.49 34.68 -20.54
C LEU A 11 -27.13 33.64 -21.63
N LEU A 12 -25.85 33.62 -22.01
CA LEU A 12 -25.16 32.35 -22.26
C LEU A 12 -24.16 32.10 -21.12
N LEU A 13 -24.66 32.01 -19.88
CA LEU A 13 -23.97 31.19 -18.88
C LEU A 13 -24.20 29.74 -19.32
N ILE A 14 -23.31 29.23 -20.17
CA ILE A 14 -23.13 27.79 -20.28
C ILE A 14 -22.62 27.37 -18.92
N ALA A 15 -23.54 26.93 -18.06
CA ALA A 15 -23.19 26.16 -16.88
C ALA A 15 -22.43 24.95 -17.41
N VAL A 16 -21.09 25.01 -17.31
CA VAL A 16 -20.25 23.83 -17.40
C VAL A 16 -20.60 23.01 -16.17
N LEU A 17 -21.70 22.27 -16.24
CA LEU A 17 -21.95 21.14 -15.38
C LEU A 17 -20.84 20.15 -15.70
N GLY A 18 -19.73 20.27 -14.97
CA GLY A 18 -18.79 19.16 -14.86
C GLY A 18 -19.59 17.98 -14.37
N ALA A 19 -19.84 17.01 -15.24
CA ALA A 19 -20.46 15.77 -14.83
C ALA A 19 -19.54 15.16 -13.77
N VAL A 20 -19.97 15.19 -12.51
CA VAL A 20 -19.30 14.46 -11.45
C VAL A 20 -19.56 13.00 -11.76
N ILE A 21 -18.59 12.35 -12.39
CA ILE A 21 -18.61 10.90 -12.61
C ILE A 21 -18.43 10.27 -11.24
N CYS A 22 -19.53 9.86 -10.63
CA CYS A 22 -19.50 9.02 -9.44
C CYS A 22 -19.41 7.57 -9.91
N ARG A 23 -18.33 6.88 -9.53
CA ARG A 23 -18.17 5.44 -9.77
C ARG A 23 -18.51 4.71 -8.48
N GLU A 24 -19.46 3.79 -8.55
CA GLU A 24 -19.69 2.85 -7.45
C GLU A 24 -18.49 1.89 -7.34
N ILE A 25 -17.98 1.74 -6.13
CA ILE A 25 -16.84 0.87 -5.81
C ILE A 25 -17.32 -0.21 -4.85
N LEU A 26 -17.23 -1.47 -5.30
CA LEU A 26 -17.46 -2.64 -4.46
C LEU A 26 -16.13 -3.15 -3.89
N ILE A 27 -16.01 -3.11 -2.56
CA ILE A 27 -14.92 -3.80 -1.85
C ILE A 27 -15.46 -5.13 -1.34
N ASN A 28 -14.91 -6.23 -1.84
CA ASN A 28 -15.30 -7.59 -1.45
C ASN A 28 -14.28 -8.16 -0.44
N ASN A 29 -14.77 -8.68 0.69
CA ASN A 29 -13.95 -9.28 1.75
C ASN A 29 -13.98 -10.83 1.75
N ILE A 30 -14.61 -11.46 0.75
CA ILE A 30 -14.78 -12.92 0.64
C ILE A 30 -13.88 -13.50 -0.46
N ILE A 31 -13.47 -12.68 -1.44
CA ILE A 31 -12.51 -13.07 -2.48
C ILE A 31 -11.21 -12.27 -2.35
N PRO A 32 -10.04 -12.86 -2.68
CA PRO A 32 -8.79 -12.12 -2.68
C PRO A 32 -8.84 -10.92 -3.63
N ARG A 33 -8.27 -9.79 -3.21
CA ARG A 33 -8.10 -8.64 -4.08
C ARG A 33 -7.02 -8.94 -5.12
N ARG A 34 -7.27 -8.52 -6.36
CA ARG A 34 -6.34 -8.67 -7.47
C ARG A 34 -5.85 -7.32 -7.98
N ASP A 35 -4.61 -7.30 -8.43
CA ASP A 35 -4.05 -6.13 -9.11
C ASP A 35 -4.50 -6.05 -10.58
N THR A 36 -4.04 -5.03 -11.30
CA THR A 36 -4.36 -4.81 -12.73
C THR A 36 -3.87 -5.92 -13.65
N ASP A 37 -2.90 -6.73 -13.21
CA ASP A 37 -2.38 -7.87 -13.97
C ASP A 37 -3.12 -9.18 -13.62
N GLY A 38 -4.11 -9.10 -12.72
CA GLY A 38 -4.90 -10.23 -12.26
C GLY A 38 -4.22 -11.07 -11.17
N ASN A 39 -3.07 -10.67 -10.66
CA ASN A 39 -2.38 -11.38 -9.57
C ASN A 39 -3.03 -11.06 -8.23
N ILE A 40 -3.01 -12.00 -7.29
CA ILE A 40 -3.44 -11.72 -5.91
C ILE A 40 -2.49 -10.70 -5.30
N MET A 41 -3.04 -9.66 -4.68
CA MET A 41 -2.23 -8.66 -3.99
C MET A 41 -1.58 -9.26 -2.73
N ASP A 42 -0.27 -9.51 -2.82
CA ASP A 42 0.58 -9.87 -1.68
C ASP A 42 1.03 -8.60 -0.94
N ALA A 43 0.13 -8.05 -0.13
CA ALA A 43 0.34 -6.86 0.68
C ALA A 43 -0.40 -7.01 2.01
N HIS A 44 0.34 -7.36 3.05
CA HIS A 44 -0.16 -7.66 4.38
C HIS A 44 0.22 -6.58 5.38
N GLU A 45 -0.66 -6.32 6.36
CA GLU A 45 -0.38 -5.53 7.57
C GLU A 45 0.15 -4.10 7.33
N GLY A 46 0.01 -3.61 6.11
CA GLY A 46 0.62 -2.39 5.62
C GLY A 46 -0.12 -1.10 5.96
N SER A 47 0.32 -0.01 5.34
CA SER A 47 -0.34 1.30 5.43
C SER A 47 -0.64 1.87 4.05
N ILE A 48 -1.79 2.54 3.95
CA ILE A 48 -2.18 3.31 2.76
C ILE A 48 -1.94 4.80 3.04
N LEU A 49 -1.23 5.48 2.14
CA LEU A 49 -0.96 6.91 2.18
C LEU A 49 -1.50 7.56 0.90
N LEU A 50 -2.18 8.70 1.01
CA LEU A 50 -2.47 9.56 -0.14
C LEU A 50 -1.34 10.58 -0.32
N TYR A 51 -0.73 10.60 -1.49
CA TYR A 51 0.31 11.56 -1.85
C TYR A 51 0.16 11.96 -3.32
N ASP A 52 0.10 13.26 -3.60
CA ASP A 52 -0.03 13.82 -4.95
C ASP A 52 -1.17 13.20 -5.78
N GLY A 53 -2.35 13.05 -5.14
CA GLY A 53 -3.54 12.49 -5.77
C GLY A 53 -3.51 10.97 -6.00
N LEU A 54 -2.47 10.27 -5.54
CA LEU A 54 -2.34 8.81 -5.68
C LEU A 54 -2.27 8.13 -4.31
N TYR A 55 -3.02 7.05 -4.14
CA TYR A 55 -2.91 6.19 -2.97
C TYR A 55 -1.77 5.20 -3.16
N TYR A 56 -0.89 5.11 -2.16
CA TYR A 56 0.21 4.17 -2.07
C TYR A 56 -0.08 3.18 -0.96
N TYR A 57 -0.14 1.89 -1.27
CA TYR A 57 -0.27 0.82 -0.29
C TYR A 57 1.05 0.06 -0.19
N PHE A 58 1.75 0.30 0.90
CA PHE A 58 2.96 -0.43 1.27
C PHE A 58 2.56 -1.58 2.18
N GLY A 59 2.71 -2.82 1.73
CA GLY A 59 2.36 -4.01 2.50
C GLY A 59 3.53 -4.97 2.60
N ALA A 60 3.58 -5.75 3.69
CA ALA A 60 4.48 -6.87 3.78
C ALA A 60 4.08 -7.91 2.73
N SER A 61 5.04 -8.36 1.92
CA SER A 61 4.92 -9.51 1.05
C SER A 61 5.44 -10.71 1.82
N TYR A 62 4.55 -11.64 2.15
CA TYR A 62 4.90 -12.85 2.92
C TYR A 62 5.39 -14.00 2.03
N GLY A 63 5.60 -13.71 0.75
CA GLY A 63 6.07 -14.67 -0.23
C GLY A 63 5.06 -15.79 -0.47
N GLN A 64 5.53 -16.95 -0.94
CA GLN A 64 4.66 -18.09 -1.26
C GLN A 64 4.34 -18.95 -0.03
N CYS A 65 4.03 -18.31 1.09
CA CYS A 65 3.59 -19.00 2.28
C CYS A 65 2.28 -19.74 1.99
N LYS A 66 2.29 -21.07 2.14
CA LYS A 66 1.08 -21.87 2.05
C LYS A 66 0.63 -22.20 3.46
N GLU A 67 -0.56 -21.73 3.82
CA GLU A 67 -1.18 -22.06 5.10
C GLU A 67 -1.21 -23.60 5.29
N PRO A 68 -0.62 -24.10 6.39
CA PRO A 68 -0.68 -25.52 6.72
C PRO A 68 -2.14 -25.97 6.91
N PRO A 69 -2.51 -27.16 6.42
CA PRO A 69 -3.85 -27.69 6.67
C PRO A 69 -4.06 -27.97 8.16
N GLY A 70 -5.29 -27.76 8.64
CA GLY A 70 -5.67 -28.03 10.02
C GLY A 70 -6.11 -26.77 10.78
N PRO A 71 -6.43 -26.89 12.08
CA PRO A 71 -7.03 -25.80 12.86
C PRO A 71 -6.04 -24.71 13.26
N SER A 72 -4.73 -24.95 13.10
CA SER A 72 -3.67 -24.03 13.53
C SER A 72 -3.17 -23.09 12.44
N GLY A 73 -3.47 -23.32 11.16
CA GLY A 73 -3.05 -22.45 10.05
C GLY A 73 -1.62 -21.90 10.21
N CYS A 74 -1.47 -20.57 10.15
CA CYS A 74 -0.21 -19.84 10.32
C CYS A 74 0.10 -19.42 11.78
N THR A 75 -0.39 -20.13 12.81
CA THR A 75 -0.23 -19.71 14.21
C THR A 75 1.15 -20.03 14.82
N VAL A 76 2.13 -20.44 14.02
CA VAL A 76 3.48 -20.77 14.48
C VAL A 76 4.36 -19.52 14.48
N TRP A 77 4.86 -19.13 15.66
CA TRP A 77 5.63 -17.88 15.86
C TRP A 77 7.14 -18.13 16.00
N TYR A 78 7.72 -18.93 15.10
CA TYR A 78 9.16 -19.20 15.05
C TYR A 78 9.72 -19.01 13.64
N PRO A 79 11.01 -18.64 13.48
CA PRO A 79 11.63 -18.48 12.17
C PRO A 79 11.52 -19.75 11.29
N GLY A 80 11.00 -19.58 10.08
CA GLY A 80 10.74 -20.66 9.11
C GLY A 80 9.30 -21.17 9.11
N GLY A 81 8.48 -20.80 10.10
CA GLY A 81 7.03 -21.04 10.10
C GLY A 81 6.30 -20.21 9.05
N CYS A 82 5.08 -20.61 8.68
CA CYS A 82 4.30 -19.82 7.73
C CYS A 82 3.90 -18.47 8.37
N GLY A 83 4.20 -17.35 7.70
CA GLY A 83 4.07 -15.99 8.25
C GLY A 83 5.29 -15.52 9.06
N PHE A 84 6.33 -16.36 9.20
CA PHE A 84 7.56 -16.06 9.93
C PHE A 84 8.80 -16.46 9.11
N GLN A 85 8.82 -16.12 7.82
CA GLN A 85 9.92 -16.44 6.92
C GLN A 85 10.93 -15.29 6.80
N LEU A 86 12.16 -15.63 6.42
CA LEU A 86 13.26 -14.66 6.26
C LEU A 86 13.26 -13.94 4.90
N ASN A 87 12.28 -14.22 4.05
CA ASN A 87 12.14 -13.65 2.70
C ASN A 87 11.02 -12.60 2.60
N HIS A 88 10.56 -12.08 3.73
CA HIS A 88 9.52 -11.06 3.75
C HIS A 88 10.04 -9.73 3.16
N ASN A 89 9.31 -9.20 2.19
CA ASN A 89 9.64 -7.95 1.49
C ASN A 89 8.55 -6.91 1.70
N VAL A 90 8.73 -5.67 1.22
CA VAL A 90 7.62 -4.69 1.13
C VAL A 90 7.22 -4.54 -0.32
N SER A 91 5.98 -4.90 -0.64
CA SER A 91 5.36 -4.62 -1.93
C SER A 91 4.74 -3.22 -1.93
N LEU A 92 4.77 -2.56 -3.08
CA LEU A 92 4.02 -1.33 -3.32
C LEU A 92 2.93 -1.56 -4.35
N TYR A 93 1.72 -1.15 -4.00
CA TYR A 93 0.62 -1.01 -4.93
C TYR A 93 0.14 0.45 -4.94
N THR A 94 -0.31 0.93 -6.10
CA THR A 94 -0.89 2.27 -6.20
C THR A 94 -2.30 2.24 -6.77
N SER A 95 -3.15 3.16 -6.32
CA SER A 95 -4.52 3.31 -6.80
C SER A 95 -4.93 4.78 -6.81
N THR A 96 -5.77 5.19 -7.75
CA THR A 96 -6.40 6.52 -7.74
C THR A 96 -7.75 6.52 -7.00
N ASP A 97 -8.31 5.34 -6.71
CA ASP A 97 -9.69 5.20 -6.23
C ASP A 97 -9.87 4.15 -5.12
N LEU A 98 -8.77 3.60 -4.57
CA LEU A 98 -8.74 2.55 -3.56
C LEU A 98 -9.31 1.19 -4.00
N SER A 99 -9.76 1.05 -5.24
CA SER A 99 -10.42 -0.15 -5.77
C SER A 99 -9.54 -0.91 -6.77
N VAL A 100 -8.95 -0.20 -7.74
CA VAL A 100 -8.08 -0.76 -8.77
C VAL A 100 -6.63 -0.48 -8.36
N TRP A 101 -5.85 -1.53 -8.15
CA TRP A 101 -4.49 -1.44 -7.65
C TRP A 101 -3.49 -1.91 -8.69
N THR A 102 -2.46 -1.12 -8.96
CA THR A 102 -1.35 -1.49 -9.85
C THR A 102 -0.13 -1.82 -9.00
N PHE A 103 0.45 -3.00 -9.23
CA PHE A 103 1.71 -3.38 -8.60
C PHE A 103 2.86 -2.49 -9.12
N ARG A 104 3.70 -2.01 -8.22
CA ARG A 104 4.86 -1.15 -8.54
C ARG A 104 6.20 -1.80 -8.22
N GLY A 105 6.20 -3.05 -7.77
CA GLY A 105 7.40 -3.77 -7.38
C GLY A 105 7.60 -3.84 -5.87
N TYR A 106 8.74 -4.40 -5.49
CA TYR A 106 9.20 -4.47 -4.10
C TYR A 106 10.05 -3.24 -3.78
N THR A 107 9.66 -2.47 -2.76
CA THR A 107 10.35 -1.24 -2.37
C THR A 107 11.44 -1.48 -1.34
N PHE A 108 11.33 -2.56 -0.57
CA PHE A 108 12.33 -3.06 0.37
C PHE A 108 12.40 -4.59 0.25
N GLN A 109 13.61 -5.15 0.37
CA GLN A 109 13.84 -6.59 0.37
C GLN A 109 14.67 -7.00 1.59
N MET A 110 14.26 -8.03 2.34
CA MET A 110 15.04 -8.48 3.51
C MET A 110 16.45 -8.95 3.14
N SER A 111 16.64 -9.43 1.92
CA SER A 111 17.97 -9.78 1.39
C SER A 111 18.95 -8.61 1.30
N SER A 112 18.48 -7.35 1.34
CA SER A 112 19.36 -6.17 1.36
C SER A 112 19.97 -5.90 2.74
N MET A 113 19.40 -6.48 3.81
CA MET A 113 19.89 -6.30 5.18
C MET A 113 21.09 -7.18 5.47
N LYS A 114 22.16 -6.59 6.05
CA LYS A 114 23.30 -7.36 6.56
C LYS A 114 22.88 -8.39 7.61
N ASN A 115 21.96 -8.00 8.50
CA ASN A 115 21.40 -8.87 9.52
C ASN A 115 20.04 -9.36 9.03
N GLN A 116 19.96 -10.65 8.73
CA GLN A 116 18.71 -11.27 8.30
C GLN A 116 17.73 -11.40 9.47
N GLY A 117 16.44 -11.38 9.15
CA GLY A 117 15.37 -11.53 10.11
C GLY A 117 14.00 -11.51 9.43
N ILE A 118 12.96 -11.31 10.22
CA ILE A 118 11.57 -11.30 9.78
C ILE A 118 11.08 -9.86 9.90
N MET A 119 10.57 -9.33 8.79
CA MET A 119 9.93 -8.02 8.74
C MET A 119 8.41 -8.18 8.71
N PHE A 120 7.73 -7.35 9.49
CA PHE A 120 6.27 -7.28 9.54
C PHE A 120 5.79 -5.86 9.88
N VAL A 121 4.53 -5.56 9.53
CA VAL A 121 3.86 -4.27 9.76
C VAL A 121 4.65 -3.04 9.24
N PRO A 122 4.98 -2.94 7.94
CA PRO A 122 5.65 -1.77 7.41
C PRO A 122 4.75 -0.53 7.47
N ARG A 123 5.35 0.62 7.78
CA ARG A 123 4.72 1.94 7.83
C ARG A 123 5.59 2.93 7.10
N VAL A 124 5.07 3.55 6.05
CA VAL A 124 5.84 4.48 5.21
C VAL A 124 5.20 5.86 5.23
N LEU A 125 6.02 6.88 5.50
CA LEU A 125 5.62 8.29 5.51
C LEU A 125 6.68 9.16 4.84
N LEU A 126 6.26 10.23 4.15
CA LEU A 126 7.15 11.27 3.63
C LEU A 126 7.52 12.24 4.75
N ASN A 127 8.81 12.47 4.98
CA ASN A 127 9.28 13.56 5.83
C ASN A 127 9.29 14.87 5.02
N PRO A 128 8.44 15.86 5.35
CA PRO A 128 8.32 17.08 4.54
C PRO A 128 9.54 17.99 4.63
N LYS A 129 10.39 17.86 5.66
CA LYS A 129 11.60 18.68 5.85
C LYS A 129 12.75 18.15 5.00
N THR A 130 13.01 16.84 5.08
CA THR A 130 14.13 16.21 4.35
C THR A 130 13.76 15.72 2.96
N LYS A 131 12.45 15.67 2.66
CA LYS A 131 11.88 15.08 1.44
C LYS A 131 12.19 13.58 1.28
N LYS A 132 12.65 12.92 2.33
CA LYS A 132 12.89 11.48 2.34
C LYS A 132 11.62 10.73 2.71
N TRP A 133 11.39 9.62 2.04
CA TRP A 133 10.45 8.61 2.44
C TRP A 133 11.08 7.77 3.55
N VAL A 134 10.35 7.58 4.64
CA VAL A 134 10.83 6.87 5.83
C VAL A 134 9.92 5.69 6.07
N MET A 135 10.51 4.49 6.03
CA MET A 135 9.85 3.23 6.34
C MET A 135 10.25 2.79 7.74
N TRP A 136 9.27 2.55 8.60
CA TRP A 136 9.42 1.85 9.87
C TRP A 136 8.81 0.46 9.76
N PHE A 137 9.44 -0.54 10.36
CA PHE A 137 8.88 -1.88 10.44
C PHE A 137 9.32 -2.61 11.71
N ASN A 138 8.54 -3.62 12.10
CA ASN A 138 8.94 -4.54 13.15
C ASN A 138 9.94 -5.55 12.58
N PHE A 139 11.03 -5.77 13.30
CA PHE A 139 12.12 -6.65 12.91
C PHE A 139 12.38 -7.68 14.01
N LEU A 140 12.17 -8.95 13.70
CA LEU A 140 12.60 -10.05 14.56
C LEU A 140 13.89 -10.65 13.99
N PRO A 141 15.05 -10.53 14.68
CA PRO A 141 16.29 -11.15 14.21
C PRO A 141 16.11 -12.65 13.95
N ALA A 142 16.83 -13.21 12.97
CA ALA A 142 16.71 -14.65 12.63
C ALA A 142 17.03 -15.60 13.80
N SER A 143 17.84 -15.15 14.76
CA SER A 143 18.14 -15.89 16.01
C SER A 143 17.05 -15.76 17.08
N GLY A 144 16.03 -14.93 16.85
CA GLY A 144 14.95 -14.68 17.79
C GLY A 144 13.96 -15.83 17.85
N THR A 145 13.42 -16.10 19.03
CA THR A 145 12.51 -17.24 19.28
C THR A 145 11.07 -16.85 19.55
N GLY A 146 10.74 -15.55 19.44
CA GLY A 146 9.37 -15.06 19.59
C GLY A 146 9.26 -13.54 19.40
N VAL A 147 8.05 -13.07 19.09
CA VAL A 147 7.78 -11.66 18.77
C VAL A 147 8.08 -10.67 19.90
N SER A 148 8.20 -11.13 21.16
CA SER A 148 8.64 -10.29 22.29
C SER A 148 10.09 -9.82 22.17
N GLN A 149 10.90 -10.45 21.31
CA GLN A 149 12.28 -10.05 21.02
C GLN A 149 12.39 -9.15 19.78
N SER A 150 11.26 -8.70 19.24
CA SER A 150 11.24 -7.82 18.07
C SER A 150 11.79 -6.44 18.41
N GLN A 151 12.41 -5.84 17.41
CA GLN A 151 12.96 -4.49 17.42
C GLN A 151 12.21 -3.64 16.39
N TYR A 152 12.51 -2.35 16.37
CA TYR A 152 12.12 -1.47 15.27
C TYR A 152 13.32 -1.25 14.35
N ALA A 153 13.08 -1.30 13.05
CA ALA A 153 14.04 -0.94 12.04
C ALA A 153 13.50 0.19 11.17
N VAL A 154 14.44 0.94 10.59
CA VAL A 154 14.15 2.12 9.76
C VAL A 154 14.93 2.00 8.46
N ALA A 155 14.24 2.28 7.36
CA ALA A 155 14.82 2.40 6.03
C ALA A 155 14.37 3.72 5.39
N ILE A 156 15.18 4.30 4.51
CA ILE A 156 14.88 5.60 3.90
C ILE A 156 15.11 5.58 2.39
N SER A 157 14.29 6.32 1.66
CA SER A 157 14.45 6.48 0.22
C SER A 157 14.18 7.92 -0.24
N ASP A 158 14.69 8.26 -1.40
CA ASP A 158 14.36 9.51 -2.11
C ASP A 158 13.00 9.45 -2.80
N THR A 159 12.50 8.25 -3.10
CA THR A 159 11.23 8.04 -3.82
C THR A 159 10.31 7.07 -3.06
N PRO A 160 8.98 7.12 -3.28
CA PRO A 160 8.11 6.14 -2.67
C PRO A 160 8.34 4.71 -3.22
N GLN A 161 8.91 4.57 -4.42
CA GLN A 161 9.20 3.26 -5.03
C GLN A 161 10.48 2.62 -4.47
N GLY A 162 11.23 3.34 -3.63
CA GLY A 162 12.52 2.85 -3.15
C GLY A 162 13.65 3.04 -4.17
N PRO A 163 14.74 2.26 -4.05
CA PRO A 163 14.97 1.28 -2.99
C PRO A 163 15.02 1.97 -1.61
N PHE A 164 14.50 1.28 -0.60
CA PHE A 164 14.62 1.63 0.81
C PHE A 164 15.80 0.89 1.46
#